data_AF-A0A1F9P3J1-F1
#
_entry.id   AF-A0A1F9P3J1-F1
#
_cell.length_a   1.000
_cell.length_b   1.000
_cell.length_c   1.000
_cell.angle_alpha   90.00
_cell.angle_beta   90.00
_cell.angle_gamma   90.00
#
_symmetry.space_group_name_H-M   'P 1'
#
loop_
_entity.id
_entity.type
_entity.pdbx_description
1 polymer ?
#
loop_
_entity_poly.entity_id
_entity_poly.type
_entity_poly.pdbx_seq_one_letter_code
_entity_poly.pdbx_strand_id
1 'polypeptide(L)'
;MLSRVKRAGKDRSMQDKVIVEVLAAHADHLAANRGAGEDYLNLFPAYRAELAPLLRIAEQVKAALAPVSASPEFQSGLKRDLLAAALQRAEKQRNKRRTSFLLRREVLIGAALGSAISLAGIIAALLWRQRSVARV
;
A
#
# COMPACT_ATOMS: atom_id res chain seq x y z
N MET A 1 34.84 13.63 -19.41
CA MET A 1 34.73 14.62 -18.31
C MET A 1 33.28 14.96 -17.95
N LEU A 2 32.38 15.17 -18.92
CA LEU A 2 30.94 15.47 -18.71
C LEU A 2 30.15 14.37 -17.95
N SER A 3 30.59 13.11 -18.01
CA SER A 3 29.92 11.98 -17.36
C SER A 3 30.17 11.83 -15.85
N ARG A 4 31.18 12.51 -15.29
CA ARG A 4 31.43 12.54 -13.83
C ARG A 4 30.57 13.59 -13.12
N VAL A 5 30.41 14.76 -13.73
CA VAL A 5 29.60 15.86 -13.17
C VAL A 5 28.13 15.46 -13.05
N LYS A 6 27.59 14.78 -14.06
CA LYS A 6 26.19 14.30 -14.05
C LYS A 6 25.93 13.25 -12.95
N ARG A 7 26.93 12.44 -12.60
CA ARG A 7 26.83 11.46 -11.49
C ARG A 7 26.87 12.16 -10.13
N ALA A 8 27.81 13.09 -9.93
CA ALA A 8 27.91 13.86 -8.69
C ALA A 8 26.64 14.70 -8.37
N GLY A 9 25.92 15.17 -9.39
CA GLY A 9 24.63 15.85 -9.19
C GLY A 9 23.50 14.89 -8.81
N LYS A 10 23.49 13.68 -9.35
CA LYS A 10 22.50 12.64 -9.02
C LYS A 10 22.68 12.12 -7.59
N ASP A 11 23.93 11.96 -7.16
CA ASP A 11 24.24 11.46 -5.83
C ASP A 11 23.78 12.46 -4.75
N ARG A 12 24.02 13.77 -4.94
CA ARG A 12 23.51 14.81 -4.04
C ARG A 12 21.98 14.84 -3.95
N SER A 13 21.28 14.76 -5.08
CA SER A 13 19.81 14.72 -5.08
C SER A 13 19.26 13.50 -4.33
N MET A 14 19.96 12.37 -4.35
CA MET A 14 19.55 11.19 -3.60
C MET A 14 19.81 11.34 -2.10
N GLN A 15 20.92 11.99 -1.71
CA GLN A 15 21.25 12.30 -0.33
C GLN A 15 20.21 13.27 0.28
N ASP A 16 19.88 14.34 -0.43
CA ASP A 16 18.88 15.33 0.02
C ASP A 16 17.53 14.68 0.29
N LYS A 17 17.10 13.75 -0.59
CA LYS A 17 15.86 12.99 -0.40
C LYS A 17 15.90 12.16 0.86
N VAL A 18 16.99 11.46 1.12
CA VAL A 18 17.13 10.63 2.34
C VAL A 18 17.04 11.51 3.59
N ILE A 19 17.70 12.67 3.59
CA ILE A 19 17.65 13.61 4.73
C ILE A 19 16.22 14.11 4.94
N VAL A 20 15.52 14.51 3.88
CA VAL A 20 14.12 14.98 3.97
C VAL A 20 13.20 13.91 4.54
N GLU A 21 13.30 12.67 4.07
CA GLU A 21 12.49 11.56 4.56
C GLU A 21 12.76 11.25 6.04
N VAL A 22 14.03 11.32 6.47
CA VAL A 22 14.40 11.13 7.88
C VAL A 22 13.84 12.26 8.75
N LEU A 23 13.90 13.51 8.29
CA LEU A 23 13.35 14.65 9.02
C LEU A 23 11.84 14.60 9.10
N ALA A 24 11.15 14.20 8.03
CA ALA A 24 9.71 14.02 8.02
C ALA A 24 9.29 12.92 9.02
N ALA A 25 9.95 11.77 8.97
CA ALA A 25 9.71 10.67 9.91
C ALA A 25 9.98 11.09 11.36
N HIS A 26 11.05 11.85 11.61
CA HIS A 26 11.37 12.36 12.94
C HIS A 26 10.33 13.39 13.43
N ALA A 27 9.85 14.29 12.56
CA ALA A 27 8.80 15.24 12.88
C ALA A 27 7.48 14.55 13.25
N ASP A 28 7.10 13.48 12.54
CA ASP A 28 5.95 12.65 12.88
C ASP A 28 6.13 11.97 14.24
N HIS A 29 7.34 11.47 14.53
CA HIS A 29 7.67 10.86 15.81
C HIS A 29 7.56 11.87 16.97
N LEU A 30 8.07 13.08 16.73
CA LEU A 30 7.96 14.22 17.63
C LEU A 30 6.50 14.61 17.88
N ALA A 31 5.67 14.70 16.85
CA ALA A 31 4.23 14.98 16.99
C ALA A 31 3.48 13.89 17.77
N ALA A 32 3.85 12.61 17.60
CA ALA A 32 3.27 11.49 18.32
C ALA A 32 3.72 11.37 19.78
N ASN A 33 4.62 12.25 20.24
CA ASN A 33 5.27 12.23 21.56
C ASN A 33 5.91 10.88 21.91
N ARG A 34 6.36 10.13 20.89
CA ARG A 34 7.10 8.89 21.07
C ARG A 34 8.58 9.26 21.17
N GLY A 35 9.20 8.88 22.27
CA GLY A 35 10.62 9.17 22.51
C GLY A 35 11.50 8.27 21.64
N ALA A 36 12.36 8.88 20.83
CA ALA A 36 13.68 8.40 20.35
C ALA A 36 14.03 9.14 19.03
N GLY A 37 14.63 10.33 19.15
CA GLY A 37 15.34 10.97 18.03
C GLY A 37 16.71 10.35 17.77
N GLU A 38 17.27 9.70 18.79
CA GLU A 38 18.62 9.10 18.82
C GLU A 38 18.78 7.92 17.84
N ASP A 39 17.70 7.20 17.52
CA ASP A 39 17.76 6.01 16.66
C ASP A 39 18.10 6.34 15.20
N TYR A 40 17.72 7.54 14.71
CA TYR A 40 17.94 7.93 13.31
C TYR A 40 19.42 8.20 13.00
N LEU A 41 20.18 8.72 13.98
CA LEU A 41 21.62 8.97 13.79
C LEU A 41 22.42 7.67 13.69
N ASN A 42 21.95 6.60 14.33
CA ASN A 42 22.55 5.27 14.27
C ASN A 42 22.14 4.50 13.01
N LEU A 43 20.89 4.68 12.55
CA LEU A 43 20.41 4.07 11.31
C LEU A 43 21.05 4.69 10.05
N PHE A 44 21.45 5.96 10.12
CA PHE A 44 21.99 6.72 8.99
C PHE A 44 23.36 7.36 9.32
N PRO A 45 24.40 6.57 9.64
CA PRO A 45 25.67 7.09 10.12
C PRO A 45 26.41 7.95 9.08
N ALA A 46 26.20 7.69 7.79
CA ALA A 46 26.79 8.47 6.68
C ALA A 46 26.31 9.93 6.66
N TYR A 47 25.15 10.23 7.22
CA TYR A 47 24.51 11.54 7.21
C TYR A 47 24.52 12.21 8.59
N ARG A 48 25.20 11.62 9.58
CA ARG A 48 25.16 12.04 10.98
C ARG A 48 25.54 13.52 11.17
N ALA A 49 26.54 13.99 10.44
CA ALA A 49 27.02 15.37 10.52
C ALA A 49 25.97 16.40 10.07
N GLU A 50 25.14 16.03 9.10
CA GLU A 50 24.08 16.88 8.55
C GLU A 50 22.76 16.73 9.32
N LEU A 51 22.41 15.50 9.73
CA LEU A 51 21.17 15.21 10.44
C LEU A 51 21.17 15.70 11.89
N ALA A 52 22.28 15.55 12.63
CA ALA A 52 22.34 15.90 14.05
C ALA A 52 21.88 17.34 14.37
N PRO A 53 22.37 18.39 13.67
CA PRO A 53 21.89 19.75 13.94
C PRO A 53 20.42 19.95 13.54
N LEU A 54 19.94 19.29 12.48
CA LEU A 54 18.56 19.44 12.00
C LEU A 54 17.54 18.77 12.94
N LEU A 55 17.86 17.59 13.46
CA LEU A 55 17.04 16.91 14.47
C LEU A 55 16.96 17.76 15.75
N ARG A 56 18.08 18.33 16.20
CA ARG A 56 18.11 19.23 17.36
C ARG A 56 17.22 20.47 17.16
N ILE A 57 17.24 21.07 15.97
CA ILE A 57 16.35 22.21 15.65
C ILE A 57 14.88 21.77 15.69
N ALA A 58 14.55 20.61 15.13
CA ALA A 58 13.17 20.09 15.15
C ALA A 58 12.66 19.90 16.60
N GLU A 59 13.52 19.39 17.49
CA GLU A 59 13.20 19.28 18.92
C GLU A 59 12.99 20.64 19.60
N GLN A 60 13.85 21.62 19.31
CA GLN A 60 13.71 22.99 19.83
C GLN A 60 12.42 23.65 19.34
N VAL A 61 12.09 23.50 18.06
CA VAL A 61 10.85 23.99 17.47
C VAL A 61 9.66 23.34 18.18
N LYS A 62 9.64 22.02 18.34
CA LYS A 62 8.58 21.32 19.07
C LYS A 62 8.43 21.87 20.49
N ALA A 63 9.54 22.07 21.21
CA ALA A 63 9.50 22.58 22.57
C ALA A 63 8.96 24.02 22.67
N ALA A 64 9.16 24.83 21.63
CA ALA A 64 8.64 26.19 21.54
C ALA A 64 7.16 26.25 21.13
N LEU A 65 6.64 25.22 20.47
CA LEU A 65 5.24 25.17 20.03
C LEU A 65 4.31 24.85 21.20
N ALA A 66 3.33 25.73 21.42
CA ALA A 66 2.24 25.45 22.34
C ALA A 66 1.22 24.50 21.70
N PRO A 67 0.73 23.46 22.41
CA PRO A 67 -0.34 22.62 21.93
C PRO A 67 -1.60 23.46 21.67
N VAL A 68 -2.15 23.37 20.47
CA VAL A 68 -3.43 24.02 20.14
C VAL A 68 -4.57 23.06 20.46
N SER A 69 -5.44 23.44 21.39
CA SER A 69 -6.66 22.67 21.65
C SER A 69 -7.65 22.84 20.48
N ALA A 70 -8.09 21.72 19.92
CA ALA A 70 -9.12 21.75 18.88
C ALA A 70 -10.47 22.22 19.45
N SER A 71 -11.21 23.05 18.71
CA SER A 71 -12.52 23.53 19.16
C SER A 71 -13.51 22.38 19.33
N PRO A 72 -14.48 22.50 20.27
CA PRO A 72 -15.52 21.48 20.43
C PRO A 72 -16.33 21.23 19.15
N GLU A 73 -16.58 22.27 18.33
CA GLU A 73 -17.27 22.08 17.06
C GLU A 73 -16.46 21.21 16.10
N PHE A 74 -15.15 21.49 15.98
CA PHE A 74 -14.26 20.71 15.13
C PHE A 74 -14.23 19.24 15.55
N GLN A 75 -14.09 18.96 16.84
CA GLN A 75 -14.09 17.58 17.35
C GLN A 75 -15.40 16.85 17.04
N SER A 76 -16.54 17.53 17.24
CA SER A 76 -17.85 16.96 16.94
C SER A 76 -18.08 16.72 15.45
N GLY A 77 -17.56 17.60 14.59
CA GLY A 77 -17.61 17.48 13.13
C GLY A 77 -16.76 16.31 12.67
N LEU A 78 -15.50 16.28 13.08
CA LEU A 78 -14.57 15.21 12.74
C LEU A 78 -15.08 13.83 13.17
N LYS A 79 -15.68 13.72 14.36
CA LYS A 79 -16.29 12.46 14.82
C LYS A 79 -17.41 11.99 13.87
N ARG A 80 -18.29 12.89 13.44
CA ARG A 80 -19.37 12.56 12.51
C ARG A 80 -18.81 12.12 11.16
N ASP A 81 -17.83 12.83 10.65
CA ASP A 81 -17.20 12.55 9.35
C ASP A 81 -16.47 11.19 9.36
N LEU A 82 -15.73 10.89 10.43
CA LEU A 82 -15.05 9.61 10.60
C LEU A 82 -16.05 8.44 10.69
N LEU A 83 -17.16 8.62 11.39
CA LEU A 83 -18.22 7.60 11.46
C LEU A 83 -18.88 7.40 10.09
N ALA A 84 -19.21 8.47 9.38
CA ALA A 84 -19.77 8.40 8.03
C ALA A 84 -18.81 7.69 7.06
N ALA A 85 -17.51 8.03 7.10
CA ALA A 85 -16.48 7.40 6.27
C ALA A 85 -16.30 5.91 6.62
N ALA A 86 -16.33 5.54 7.90
CA ALA A 86 -16.24 4.16 8.34
C ALA A 86 -17.42 3.32 7.84
N LEU A 87 -18.65 3.85 7.96
CA LEU A 87 -19.86 3.20 7.45
C LEU A 87 -19.79 2.98 5.94
N GLN A 88 -19.42 4.03 5.18
CA GLN A 88 -19.26 3.90 3.72
C GLN A 88 -18.20 2.85 3.33
N ARG A 89 -17.09 2.78 4.05
CA ARG A 89 -16.05 1.75 3.81
C ARG A 89 -16.59 0.35 4.10
N ALA A 90 -17.33 0.17 5.19
CA ALA A 90 -17.94 -1.11 5.55
C ALA A 90 -18.94 -1.59 4.49
N GLU A 91 -19.79 -0.69 3.98
CA GLU A 91 -20.74 -0.99 2.91
C GLU A 91 -20.03 -1.37 1.60
N LYS A 92 -19.02 -0.61 1.19
CA LYS A 92 -18.21 -0.93 -0.01
C LYS A 92 -17.55 -2.29 0.11
N GLN A 93 -17.00 -2.62 1.28
CA GLN A 93 -16.40 -3.94 1.52
C GLN A 93 -17.45 -5.06 1.47
N ARG A 94 -18.63 -4.86 2.06
CA ARG A 94 -19.74 -5.83 2.03
C ARG A 94 -20.22 -6.07 0.60
N ASN A 95 -20.38 -5.02 -0.19
CA ASN A 95 -20.78 -5.12 -1.59
C ASN A 95 -19.72 -5.82 -2.44
N LYS A 96 -18.43 -5.51 -2.26
CA LYS A 96 -17.32 -6.20 -2.94
C LYS A 96 -17.27 -7.70 -2.63
N ARG A 97 -17.53 -8.09 -1.38
CA ARG A 97 -17.61 -9.51 -0.99
C ARG A 97 -18.81 -10.21 -1.63
N ARG A 98 -19.98 -9.56 -1.66
CA ARG A 98 -21.19 -10.11 -2.29
C ARG A 98 -21.00 -10.31 -3.79
N THR A 99 -20.50 -9.32 -4.52
CA THR A 99 -20.27 -9.42 -5.96
C THR A 99 -19.24 -10.50 -6.28
N SER A 100 -18.13 -10.58 -5.53
CA SER A 100 -17.14 -11.64 -5.69
C SER A 100 -17.71 -13.05 -5.46
N PHE A 101 -18.65 -13.22 -4.53
CA PHE A 101 -19.28 -14.51 -4.29
C PHE A 101 -20.20 -14.93 -5.44
N LEU A 102 -20.99 -13.99 -5.97
CA LEU A 102 -21.87 -14.23 -7.11
C LEU A 102 -21.09 -14.57 -8.37
N LEU A 103 -20.05 -13.80 -8.68
CA LEU A 103 -19.15 -14.06 -9.82
C LEU A 103 -18.47 -15.43 -9.73
N ARG A 104 -18.02 -15.85 -8.54
CA ARG A 104 -17.45 -17.19 -8.34
C ARG A 104 -18.48 -18.29 -8.58
N ARG A 105 -19.72 -18.09 -8.15
CA ARG A 105 -20.81 -19.06 -8.33
C ARG A 105 -21.21 -19.21 -9.80
N GLU A 106 -21.28 -18.11 -10.54
CA GLU A 106 -21.55 -18.13 -11.98
C GLU A 106 -20.41 -18.82 -12.75
N VAL A 107 -19.15 -18.53 -12.40
CA VAL A 107 -17.99 -19.19 -13.01
C VAL A 107 -17.96 -20.69 -12.68
N LEU A 108 -18.31 -21.09 -11.46
CA LEU A 108 -18.40 -22.51 -11.08
C LEU A 108 -19.49 -23.26 -11.87
N ILE A 109 -20.65 -22.64 -12.09
CA ILE A 109 -21.74 -23.23 -12.88
C ILE A 109 -21.33 -23.33 -14.36
N GLY A 110 -20.67 -22.30 -14.91
CA GLY A 110 -20.16 -22.33 -16.29
C GLY A 110 -19.06 -23.38 -16.50
N ALA A 111 -18.14 -23.52 -15.54
CA ALA A 111 -17.06 -24.50 -15.61
C ALA A 111 -17.56 -25.95 -15.51
N ALA A 112 -18.58 -26.22 -14.69
CA ALA A 112 -19.16 -27.55 -14.55
C ALA A 112 -19.84 -28.03 -15.85
N LEU A 113 -20.62 -27.16 -16.51
CA LEU A 113 -21.22 -27.50 -17.81
C LEU A 113 -20.16 -27.67 -18.91
N GLY A 114 -19.16 -26.79 -18.97
CA GLY A 114 -18.10 -26.87 -19.98
C GLY A 114 -17.23 -28.13 -19.87
N SER A 115 -16.90 -28.56 -18.65
CA SER A 115 -16.07 -29.75 -18.43
C SER A 115 -16.78 -31.04 -18.80
N ALA A 116 -18.09 -31.16 -18.53
CA ALA A 116 -18.86 -32.35 -18.86
C ALA A 116 -18.99 -32.53 -20.39
N ILE A 117 -19.18 -31.44 -21.13
CA ILE A 117 -19.28 -31.45 -22.60
C ILE A 117 -17.94 -31.84 -23.24
N SER A 118 -16.82 -31.38 -22.71
CA SER A 118 -15.48 -31.72 -23.23
C SER A 118 -15.15 -33.21 -23.11
N LEU A 119 -15.43 -33.81 -21.94
CA LEU A 119 -15.22 -35.26 -21.74
C LEU A 119 -16.14 -36.11 -22.62
N ALA A 120 -17.42 -35.73 -22.72
CA ALA A 120 -18.37 -36.42 -23.60
C ALA A 120 -17.95 -36.35 -25.07
N GLY A 121 -17.47 -35.20 -25.54
CA GLY A 121 -16.97 -35.01 -26.89
C GLY A 121 -15.75 -35.88 -27.22
N ILE A 122 -14.79 -35.98 -26.31
CA ILE A 122 -13.58 -36.82 -26.50
C ILE A 122 -13.95 -38.31 -26.59
N ILE A 123 -14.82 -38.79 -25.71
CA ILE A 123 -15.27 -40.19 -25.70
C ILE A 123 -16.03 -40.51 -26.99
N ALA A 124 -16.94 -39.62 -27.41
CA ALA A 124 -17.67 -39.79 -28.67
C ALA A 124 -16.74 -39.83 -29.89
N ALA A 125 -15.73 -38.97 -29.93
CA ALA A 125 -14.75 -38.93 -31.01
C ALA A 125 -13.91 -40.21 -31.10
N LEU A 126 -13.47 -40.76 -29.96
CA LEU A 126 -12.71 -42.02 -29.91
C LEU A 126 -13.55 -43.22 -30.37
N LEU A 127 -14.81 -43.31 -29.94
CA LEU A 127 -15.72 -44.36 -30.36
C LEU A 127 -16.05 -44.29 -31.86
N TRP A 128 -16.20 -43.08 -32.40
CA TRP A 128 -16.38 -42.88 -33.83
C TRP A 128 -15.15 -43.37 -34.61
N ARG A 129 -13.95 -42.99 -34.16
CA ARG A 129 -12.69 -43.37 -34.81
C ARG A 129 -12.47 -44.88 -34.81
N GLN A 130 -12.80 -45.58 -33.72
CA GLN A 130 -12.71 -47.04 -33.65
C GLN A 130 -13.70 -47.74 -34.61
N ARG A 131 -14.93 -47.22 -34.72
CA ARG A 131 -15.93 -47.75 -35.67
C ARG A 131 -15.57 -47.49 -37.13
N SER A 132 -14.87 -46.39 -37.43
CA SER A 132 -14.38 -46.10 -38.78
C SER A 132 -13.19 -46.97 -39.19
N VAL A 133 -12.41 -47.50 -38.25
CA VAL A 133 -11.28 -48.41 -38.54
C VAL A 133 -11.72 -49.85 -38.73
N ALA A 134 -12.82 -50.29 -38.10
CA ALA A 134 -13.36 -51.65 -38.23
C ALA A 134 -14.22 -51.87 -39.49
N ARG A 135 -14.31 -50.89 -40.40
CA ARG A 135 -15.14 -50.95 -41.61
C ARG A 135 -14.36 -50.73 -42.92
N VAL A 136 -13.04 -50.93 -42.88
CA VAL A 136 -12.16 -51.11 -44.04
C VAL A 136 -11.74 -52.57 -44.06
#